data_AF-A0A0N0VD09-F1
#
_entry.id   AF-A0A0N0VD09-F1
#
_cell.length_a   1.000
_cell.length_b   1.000
_cell.length_c   1.000
_cell.angle_alpha   90.00
_cell.angle_beta   90.00
_cell.angle_gamma   90.00
#
_symmetry.space_group_name_H-M   'P 1'
#
loop_
_entity.id
_entity.type
_entity.pdbx_description
1 polymer ?
#
loop_
_entity_poly.entity_id
_entity_poly.type
_entity_poly.pdbx_seq_one_letter_code
_entity_poly.pdbx_strand_id
1 'polypeptide(L)'
;MFGRRNALRMRHIGQDVPRRHTHFVLESRLMYEKSFRDEWMRSLCQAVSNLDEPLAKSLSGTCQQMLQRKVACFSYNQFGLFKVPYYRIANVDRYHAVQGTPGTREWVPYANVSYWTMNKMVRSGNMLVHRVHYTGWGTDKALNQGGWEHRWNKVMQRNALQYNRI
;
A
#
# COMPACT_ATOMS: atom_id res chain seq x y z
N MET A 1 3.71 -36.60 -22.98
CA MET A 1 3.81 -35.41 -23.85
C MET A 1 3.42 -34.18 -23.05
N PHE A 2 4.38 -33.41 -22.53
CA PHE A 2 4.09 -32.15 -21.86
C PHE A 2 3.82 -31.07 -22.91
N GLY A 3 2.58 -30.59 -22.96
CA GLY A 3 2.17 -29.51 -23.84
C GLY A 3 3.01 -28.26 -23.59
N ARG A 4 3.66 -27.79 -24.66
CA ARG A 4 4.32 -26.47 -24.72
C ARG A 4 3.30 -25.41 -24.33
N ARG A 5 3.36 -24.92 -23.10
CA ARG A 5 2.75 -23.63 -22.74
C ARG A 5 3.52 -22.56 -23.51
N ASN A 6 3.02 -22.24 -24.71
CA ASN A 6 3.36 -21.01 -25.39
C ASN A 6 2.87 -19.85 -24.52
N ALA A 7 3.65 -19.47 -23.51
CA ALA A 7 3.59 -18.10 -23.02
C ALA A 7 3.92 -17.25 -24.25
N LEU A 8 2.90 -16.68 -24.88
CA LEU A 8 3.05 -15.72 -25.97
C LEU A 8 3.90 -14.58 -25.41
N ARG A 9 5.23 -14.67 -25.59
CA ARG A 9 6.13 -13.55 -25.40
C ARG A 9 5.73 -12.56 -26.48
N MET A 10 4.82 -11.65 -26.15
CA MET A 10 4.65 -10.44 -26.95
C MET A 10 6.05 -9.81 -27.05
N ARG A 11 6.60 -9.87 -28.26
CA ARG A 11 7.85 -9.21 -28.63
C ARG A 11 7.55 -7.71 -28.75
N HIS A 12 8.57 -6.86 -28.82
CA HIS A 12 8.45 -5.39 -28.94
C HIS A 12 7.84 -4.93 -30.29
N ILE A 13 6.84 -5.64 -30.81
CA ILE A 13 6.14 -5.39 -32.06
C ILE A 13 4.92 -4.53 -31.73
N GLY A 14 4.87 -3.30 -32.25
CA GLY A 14 3.74 -2.39 -32.03
C GLY A 14 3.60 -1.88 -30.59
N GLN A 15 4.70 -1.62 -29.89
CA GLN A 15 4.64 -1.12 -28.51
C GLN A 15 4.17 0.35 -28.46
N ASP A 16 3.00 0.60 -27.85
CA ASP A 16 2.39 1.95 -27.79
C ASP A 16 3.05 2.90 -26.79
N VAL A 17 3.56 2.39 -25.67
CA VAL A 17 4.11 3.21 -24.58
C VAL A 17 5.63 3.21 -24.66
N PRO A 18 6.32 4.36 -24.54
CA PRO A 18 7.79 4.42 -24.67
C PRO A 18 8.53 3.57 -23.64
N ARG A 19 7.97 3.40 -22.43
CA ARG A 19 8.51 2.51 -21.39
C ARG A 19 7.57 1.35 -21.14
N ARG A 20 8.00 0.13 -21.50
CA ARG A 20 7.26 -1.12 -21.25
C ARG A 20 6.96 -1.33 -19.76
N HIS A 21 7.87 -0.92 -18.87
CA HIS A 21 7.71 -1.06 -17.42
C HIS A 21 6.55 -0.22 -16.85
N THR A 22 5.98 0.72 -17.61
CA THR A 22 4.73 1.41 -17.23
C THR A 22 3.58 0.43 -17.00
N HIS A 23 3.60 -0.75 -17.65
CA HIS A 23 2.62 -1.81 -17.40
C HIS A 23 2.65 -2.30 -15.94
N PHE A 24 3.82 -2.33 -15.30
CA PHE A 24 3.96 -2.73 -13.89
C PHE A 24 3.23 -1.79 -12.93
N VAL A 25 3.02 -0.53 -13.32
CA VAL A 25 2.21 0.42 -12.55
C VAL A 25 0.76 -0.07 -12.48
N LEU A 26 0.23 -0.61 -13.57
CA LEU A 26 -1.13 -1.20 -13.60
C LEU A 26 -1.19 -2.49 -12.77
N GLU A 27 -0.17 -3.35 -12.87
CA GLU A 27 -0.07 -4.54 -12.03
C GLU A 27 -0.07 -4.17 -10.54
N SER A 28 0.64 -3.11 -10.16
CA SER A 28 0.67 -2.59 -8.79
C SER A 28 -0.70 -2.10 -8.33
N ARG A 29 -1.53 -1.50 -9.21
CA ARG A 29 -2.93 -1.17 -8.89
C ARG A 29 -3.76 -2.42 -8.60
N LEU A 30 -3.59 -3.47 -9.39
CA LEU A 30 -4.26 -4.75 -9.16
C LEU A 30 -3.81 -5.43 -7.86
N MET A 31 -2.60 -5.15 -7.35
CA MET A 31 -2.18 -5.63 -6.02
C MET A 31 -3.02 -4.97 -4.91
N TYR A 32 -3.29 -3.67 -4.99
CA TYR A 32 -4.16 -2.97 -4.04
C TYR A 32 -5.63 -3.41 -4.17
N GLU A 33 -6.12 -3.62 -5.40
CA GLU A 33 -7.49 -4.17 -5.58
C GLU A 33 -7.64 -5.55 -4.92
N LYS A 34 -6.64 -6.43 -5.07
CA LYS A 34 -6.63 -7.71 -4.36
C LYS A 34 -6.58 -7.54 -2.85
N SER A 35 -5.83 -6.55 -2.34
CA SER A 35 -5.80 -6.31 -0.90
C SER A 35 -7.16 -5.85 -0.37
N PHE A 36 -7.90 -5.00 -1.08
CA PHE A 36 -9.25 -4.61 -0.67
C PHE A 36 -10.21 -5.79 -0.64
N ARG A 37 -10.10 -6.72 -1.60
CA ARG A 37 -10.87 -7.96 -1.62
C ARG A 37 -10.55 -8.86 -0.42
N ASP A 38 -9.29 -8.96 -0.03
CA ASP A 38 -8.80 -10.00 0.88
C ASP A 38 -8.63 -9.54 2.34
N GLU A 39 -8.46 -8.24 2.59
CA GLU A 39 -7.96 -7.74 3.87
C GLU A 39 -8.89 -8.07 5.06
N TRP A 40 -10.20 -7.91 4.89
CA TRP A 40 -11.17 -8.22 5.94
C TRP A 40 -11.14 -9.71 6.30
N MET A 41 -11.20 -10.59 5.30
CA MET A 41 -11.16 -12.04 5.52
C MET A 41 -9.83 -12.48 6.14
N ARG A 42 -8.71 -11.95 5.63
CA ARG A 42 -7.35 -12.26 6.09
C ARG A 42 -7.16 -11.86 7.55
N SER A 43 -7.51 -10.62 7.89
CA SER A 43 -7.36 -10.08 9.25
C SER A 43 -8.25 -10.81 10.26
N LEU A 44 -9.49 -11.15 9.88
CA LEU A 44 -10.39 -11.93 10.73
C LEU A 44 -9.84 -13.35 10.99
N CYS A 45 -9.38 -14.04 9.94
CA CYS A 45 -8.79 -15.38 10.11
C CYS A 45 -7.58 -15.35 11.03
N GLN A 46 -6.72 -14.33 10.89
CA GLN A 46 -5.54 -14.12 11.72
C GLN A 46 -5.89 -13.80 13.18
N ALA A 47 -6.89 -12.93 13.41
CA ALA A 47 -7.32 -12.58 14.76
C ALA A 47 -7.91 -13.79 15.48
N VAL A 48 -8.79 -14.55 14.81
CA VAL A 48 -9.40 -15.76 15.40
C VAL A 48 -8.35 -16.82 15.68
N SER A 49 -7.39 -17.05 14.76
CA SER A 49 -6.37 -18.09 14.92
C SER A 49 -5.40 -17.82 16.07
N ASN A 50 -5.16 -16.55 16.40
CA ASN A 50 -4.14 -16.12 17.37
C ASN A 50 -4.73 -15.74 18.74
N LEU A 51 -6.05 -15.82 18.94
CA LEU A 51 -6.67 -15.40 20.19
C LEU A 51 -6.47 -16.46 21.28
N ASP A 52 -5.69 -16.13 22.31
CA ASP A 52 -5.49 -17.03 23.46
C ASP A 52 -6.68 -17.00 24.44
N GLU A 53 -7.31 -15.84 24.58
CA GLU A 53 -8.51 -15.65 25.40
C GLU A 53 -9.74 -16.38 24.83
N PRO A 54 -10.72 -16.73 25.67
CA PRO A 54 -11.96 -17.33 25.20
C PRO A 54 -12.64 -16.45 24.15
N LEU A 55 -12.85 -16.97 22.93
CA LEU A 55 -13.46 -16.23 21.81
C LEU A 55 -14.84 -15.66 22.17
N ALA A 56 -15.61 -16.43 22.94
CA ALA A 56 -16.89 -16.03 23.49
C ALA A 56 -17.21 -16.86 24.74
N LYS A 57 -18.21 -16.43 25.53
CA LYS A 57 -18.73 -17.23 26.65
C LYS A 57 -19.19 -18.62 26.23
N SER A 58 -19.73 -18.74 25.01
CA SER A 58 -20.21 -20.01 24.43
C SER A 58 -19.13 -20.79 23.67
N LEU A 59 -17.94 -20.24 23.48
CA LEU A 59 -16.88 -20.84 22.68
C LEU A 59 -15.53 -20.69 23.38
N SER A 60 -15.16 -21.73 24.13
CA SER A 60 -13.93 -21.79 24.92
C SER A 60 -13.35 -23.21 24.93
N GLY A 61 -12.14 -23.35 25.50
CA GLY A 61 -11.47 -24.63 25.67
C GLY A 61 -11.24 -25.38 24.36
N THR A 62 -11.54 -26.68 24.33
CA THR A 62 -11.29 -27.55 23.17
C THR A 62 -12.06 -27.12 21.93
N CYS A 63 -13.30 -26.64 22.07
CA CYS A 63 -14.11 -26.18 20.95
C CYS A 63 -13.49 -24.97 20.24
N GLN A 64 -12.96 -24.02 21.00
CA GLN A 64 -12.20 -22.89 20.45
C GLN A 64 -10.96 -23.38 19.71
N GLN A 65 -10.13 -24.23 20.32
CA GLN A 65 -8.91 -24.73 19.68
C GLN A 65 -9.20 -25.47 18.36
N MET A 66 -10.30 -26.23 18.31
CA MET A 66 -10.76 -26.88 17.07
C MET A 66 -11.18 -25.85 16.02
N LEU A 67 -11.94 -24.81 16.40
CA LEU A 67 -12.31 -23.74 15.48
C LEU A 67 -11.08 -23.02 14.94
N GLN A 68 -10.13 -22.65 15.81
CA GLN A 68 -8.90 -21.96 15.42
C GLN A 68 -8.10 -22.76 14.38
N ARG A 69 -7.95 -24.07 14.58
CA ARG A 69 -7.30 -24.96 13.60
C ARG A 69 -8.07 -25.01 12.28
N LYS A 70 -9.41 -25.06 12.32
CA LYS A 70 -10.25 -25.05 11.11
C LYS A 70 -10.14 -23.73 10.34
N VAL A 71 -10.12 -22.59 11.05
CA VAL A 71 -9.96 -21.26 10.45
C VAL A 71 -8.57 -21.09 9.85
N ALA A 72 -7.51 -21.54 10.54
CA ALA A 72 -6.16 -21.55 9.99
C ALA A 72 -6.07 -22.43 8.73
N CYS A 73 -6.66 -23.62 8.76
CA CYS A 73 -6.75 -24.50 7.59
C CYS A 73 -7.48 -23.83 6.43
N PHE A 74 -8.63 -23.20 6.69
CA PHE A 74 -9.36 -22.42 5.68
C PHE A 74 -8.48 -21.32 5.07
N SER A 75 -7.80 -20.53 5.90
CA SER A 75 -6.94 -19.44 5.46
C SER A 75 -5.78 -19.91 4.60
N TYR A 76 -5.15 -21.04 4.93
CA TYR A 76 -4.05 -21.60 4.14
C TYR A 76 -4.49 -22.16 2.80
N ASN A 77 -5.76 -22.55 2.67
CA ASN A 77 -6.34 -23.05 1.42
C ASN A 77 -6.85 -21.95 0.48
N GLN A 78 -6.81 -20.68 0.87
CA GLN A 78 -7.18 -19.56 -0.01
C GLN A 78 -6.06 -19.27 -1.02
N PHE A 79 -6.10 -19.97 -2.16
CA PHE A 79 -5.13 -19.74 -3.24
C PHE A 79 -5.22 -18.32 -3.80
N GLY A 80 -4.07 -17.64 -3.88
CA GLY A 80 -4.00 -16.27 -4.40
C GLY A 80 -4.45 -15.17 -3.43
N LEU A 81 -4.63 -15.50 -2.14
CA LEU A 81 -4.86 -14.54 -1.07
C LEU A 81 -3.70 -13.55 -0.96
N PHE A 82 -4.00 -12.26 -1.01
CA PHE A 82 -3.01 -11.20 -0.88
C PHE A 82 -2.60 -11.01 0.59
N LYS A 83 -1.38 -11.44 0.92
CA LYS A 83 -0.79 -11.32 2.27
C LYS A 83 0.44 -10.40 2.33
N VAL A 84 0.77 -9.74 1.23
CA VAL A 84 1.98 -8.91 1.13
C VAL A 84 1.72 -7.59 1.86
N PRO A 85 2.52 -7.22 2.86
CA PRO A 85 2.33 -5.94 3.53
C PRO A 85 2.67 -4.77 2.61
N TYR A 86 1.94 -3.66 2.71
CA TYR A 86 2.00 -2.54 1.75
C TYR A 86 3.40 -1.92 1.59
N TYR A 87 4.20 -1.87 2.64
CA TYR A 87 5.57 -1.34 2.55
C TYR A 87 6.51 -2.20 1.70
N ARG A 88 6.13 -3.45 1.35
CA ARG A 88 6.86 -4.32 0.42
C ARG A 88 6.39 -4.19 -1.03
N ILE A 89 5.31 -3.44 -1.29
CA ILE A 89 4.85 -3.17 -2.65
C ILE A 89 5.78 -2.11 -3.25
N ALA A 90 6.33 -2.38 -4.43
CA ALA A 90 7.18 -1.43 -5.14
C ALA A 90 6.38 -0.20 -5.58
N ASN A 91 6.92 1.00 -5.35
CA ASN A 91 6.28 2.25 -5.73
C ASN A 91 6.94 2.76 -7.00
N VAL A 92 6.21 2.65 -8.11
CA VAL A 92 6.68 3.01 -9.44
C VAL A 92 5.81 4.14 -9.98
N ASP A 93 6.44 5.21 -10.46
CA ASP A 93 5.70 6.36 -10.95
C ASP A 93 4.98 6.07 -12.27
N ARG A 94 3.84 6.75 -12.46
CA ARG A 94 2.96 6.55 -13.62
C ARG A 94 3.44 7.20 -14.92
N TYR A 95 4.43 8.09 -14.85
CA TYR A 95 4.86 8.92 -15.99
C TYR A 95 6.08 8.33 -16.69
N HIS A 96 7.05 7.91 -15.90
CA HIS A 96 8.36 7.52 -16.36
C HIS A 96 8.77 6.14 -15.83
N ALA A 97 7.88 5.43 -15.13
CA ALA A 97 8.15 4.15 -14.52
C ALA A 97 9.42 4.15 -13.65
N VAL A 98 9.71 5.27 -12.99
CA VAL A 98 10.83 5.38 -12.05
C VAL A 98 10.35 4.94 -10.68
N GLN A 99 11.10 4.03 -10.07
CA GLN A 99 10.82 3.54 -8.72
C GLN A 99 11.35 4.51 -7.66
N GLY A 100 10.67 4.58 -6.52
CA GLY A 100 11.19 5.19 -5.30
C GLY A 100 10.76 4.41 -4.06
N THR A 101 11.45 4.65 -2.95
CA THR A 101 11.12 4.04 -1.65
C THR A 101 10.29 5.02 -0.82
N PRO A 102 9.02 4.72 -0.47
CA PRO A 102 8.24 5.57 0.41
C PRO A 102 8.93 5.76 1.77
N GLY A 103 8.86 6.97 2.30
CA GLY A 103 9.58 7.34 3.53
C GLY A 103 11.01 7.85 3.28
N THR A 104 11.54 7.72 2.06
CA THR A 104 12.78 8.41 1.64
C THR A 104 12.46 9.65 0.82
N ARG A 105 13.47 10.49 0.57
CA ARG A 105 13.34 11.69 -0.29
C ARG A 105 13.17 11.36 -1.78
N GLU A 106 13.35 10.09 -2.16
CA GLU A 106 13.25 9.64 -3.55
C GLU A 106 11.80 9.44 -4.01
N TRP A 107 10.85 9.41 -3.07
CA TRP A 107 9.42 9.28 -3.34
C TRP A 107 8.63 10.46 -2.76
N VAL A 108 7.75 11.05 -3.57
CA VAL A 108 6.93 12.20 -3.18
C VAL A 108 5.49 11.71 -2.94
N PRO A 109 5.03 11.61 -1.67
CA PRO A 109 3.87 10.79 -1.32
C PRO A 109 2.53 11.39 -1.76
N TYR A 110 2.35 12.72 -1.70
CA TYR A 110 1.06 13.32 -2.06
C TYR A 110 0.74 13.18 -3.55
N ALA A 111 1.76 13.36 -4.40
CA ALA A 111 1.63 13.21 -5.86
C ALA A 111 1.81 11.76 -6.33
N ASN A 112 2.32 10.87 -5.47
CA ASN A 112 2.67 9.48 -5.79
C ASN A 112 3.59 9.37 -7.01
N VAL A 113 4.69 10.12 -6.99
CA VAL A 113 5.71 10.13 -8.05
C VAL A 113 7.13 10.07 -7.47
N SER A 114 8.09 9.64 -8.29
CA SER A 114 9.51 9.70 -7.94
C SER A 114 10.01 11.15 -7.85
N TYR A 115 11.14 11.35 -7.16
CA TYR A 115 11.82 12.65 -7.10
C TYR A 115 12.18 13.18 -8.50
N TRP A 116 12.54 12.29 -9.43
CA TRP A 116 12.90 12.66 -10.79
C TRP A 116 11.73 13.29 -11.52
N THR A 117 10.58 12.62 -11.46
CA THR A 117 9.34 13.08 -12.04
C THR A 117 8.86 14.37 -11.37
N MET A 118 8.93 14.45 -10.04
CA MET A 118 8.57 15.67 -9.30
C MET A 118 9.41 16.86 -9.76
N ASN A 119 10.74 16.71 -9.82
CA ASN A 119 11.64 17.78 -10.24
C ASN A 119 11.34 18.25 -11.66
N LYS A 120 11.13 17.31 -12.60
CA LYS A 120 10.76 17.64 -13.99
C LYS A 120 9.43 18.39 -14.05
N MET A 121 8.39 17.88 -13.39
CA MET A 121 7.05 18.50 -13.43
C MET A 121 7.03 19.90 -12.80
N VAL A 122 7.71 20.10 -11.68
CA VAL A 122 7.76 21.41 -11.00
C VAL A 122 8.55 22.43 -11.82
N ARG A 123 9.74 22.07 -12.34
CA ARG A 123 10.57 22.99 -13.13
C ARG A 123 9.94 23.38 -14.45
N SER A 124 9.18 22.48 -15.07
CA SER A 124 8.48 22.74 -16.32
C SER A 124 7.11 23.41 -16.14
N GLY A 125 6.69 23.74 -14.91
CA GLY A 125 5.40 24.39 -14.66
C GLY A 125 4.17 23.46 -14.83
N ASN A 126 4.37 22.15 -14.88
CA ASN A 126 3.29 21.16 -15.02
C ASN A 126 2.59 20.86 -13.69
N MET A 127 3.14 21.31 -12.58
CA MET A 127 2.56 21.14 -11.26
C MET A 127 2.50 22.48 -10.55
N LEU A 128 1.31 22.83 -10.06
CA LEU A 128 1.11 24.01 -9.25
C LEU A 128 1.61 23.73 -7.82
N VAL A 129 2.73 24.35 -7.48
CA VAL A 129 3.33 24.33 -6.15
C VAL A 129 3.85 25.71 -5.78
N HIS A 130 3.95 25.98 -4.49
CA HIS A 130 4.55 27.21 -3.99
C HIS A 130 5.95 26.92 -3.46
N ARG A 131 6.93 27.70 -3.91
CA ARG A 131 8.31 27.59 -3.42
C ARG A 131 8.39 28.14 -2.00
N VAL A 132 9.06 27.38 -1.14
CA VAL A 132 9.47 27.80 0.21
C VAL A 132 10.99 27.70 0.33
N HIS A 133 11.59 28.34 1.34
CA HIS A 133 13.03 28.25 1.55
C HIS A 133 13.45 26.80 1.86
N TYR A 134 14.50 26.31 1.21
CA TYR A 134 14.86 24.88 1.19
C TYR A 134 15.42 24.33 2.51
N THR A 135 15.87 25.21 3.42
CA THR A 135 16.43 24.82 4.73
C THR A 135 15.41 24.80 5.87
N GLY A 136 14.22 25.38 5.66
CA GLY A 136 13.22 25.52 6.71
C GLY A 136 12.15 24.43 6.68
N TRP A 137 11.30 24.41 7.71
CA TRP A 137 10.11 23.57 7.76
C TRP A 137 8.99 24.06 6.82
N GLY A 138 8.98 25.35 6.47
CA GLY A 138 8.05 25.95 5.52
C GLY A 138 6.97 26.80 6.20
N THR A 139 5.80 26.89 5.58
CA THR A 139 4.71 27.79 5.99
C THR A 139 3.68 27.15 6.93
N ASP A 140 3.68 25.81 7.05
CA ASP A 140 2.69 25.08 7.82
C ASP A 140 2.92 25.19 9.34
N LYS A 141 1.88 25.59 10.08
CA LYS A 141 1.97 25.80 11.55
C LYS A 141 2.30 24.50 12.29
N ALA A 142 1.67 23.38 11.92
CA ALA A 142 1.92 22.11 12.59
C ALA A 142 3.36 21.61 12.31
N LEU A 143 3.82 21.72 11.07
CA LEU A 143 5.18 21.35 10.72
C LEU A 143 6.23 22.21 11.46
N ASN A 144 5.97 23.51 11.62
CA ASN A 144 6.84 24.42 12.37
C ASN A 144 6.87 24.15 13.90
N GLN A 145 5.81 23.55 14.47
CA GLN A 145 5.73 23.29 15.92
C GLN A 145 6.51 22.05 16.37
N GLY A 146 6.56 21.00 15.55
CA GLY A 146 7.16 19.72 15.96
C GLY A 146 7.54 18.81 14.80
N GLY A 147 7.77 19.37 13.62
CA GLY A 147 8.22 18.62 12.45
C GLY A 147 7.22 17.59 11.94
N TRP A 148 7.75 16.57 11.25
CA TRP A 148 6.95 15.57 10.54
C TRP A 148 6.04 14.75 11.46
N GLU A 149 6.54 14.34 12.64
CA GLU A 149 5.80 13.52 13.59
C GLU A 149 4.61 14.28 14.19
N HIS A 150 4.80 15.54 14.60
CA HIS A 150 3.69 16.35 15.11
C HIS A 150 2.61 16.58 14.06
N ARG A 151 3.01 16.85 12.81
CA ARG A 151 2.06 17.01 11.70
C ARG A 151 1.30 15.71 11.42
N TRP A 152 1.97 14.56 11.51
CA TRP A 152 1.32 13.25 11.36
C TRP A 152 0.29 13.01 12.47
N ASN A 153 0.62 13.32 13.72
CA ASN A 153 -0.29 13.24 14.86
C ASN A 153 -1.53 14.14 14.68
N LYS A 154 -1.35 15.36 14.15
CA LYS A 154 -2.49 16.27 13.87
C LYS A 154 -3.46 15.72 12.82
N VAL A 155 -2.97 14.98 11.82
CA VAL A 155 -3.84 14.29 10.86
C VAL A 155 -4.63 13.17 11.54
N MET A 156 -3.99 12.38 12.41
CA MET A 156 -4.67 11.33 13.18
C MET A 156 -5.75 11.89 14.12
N GLN A 157 -5.43 13.00 14.81
CA GLN A 157 -6.37 13.70 15.69
C GLN A 157 -7.66 14.08 14.95
N ARG A 158 -7.52 14.70 13.78
CA ARG A 158 -8.66 15.10 12.94
C ARG A 158 -9.41 13.90 12.34
N ASN A 159 -8.72 12.86 11.89
CA ASN A 159 -9.39 11.79 11.15
C ASN A 159 -10.09 10.77 12.06
N ALA A 160 -9.60 10.58 13.30
CA ALA A 160 -10.10 9.52 14.18
C ALA A 160 -10.49 10.03 15.58
N LEU A 161 -9.60 10.77 16.25
CA LEU A 161 -9.75 11.06 17.69
C LEU A 161 -10.78 12.16 18.00
N GLN A 162 -11.19 12.95 17.00
CA GLN A 162 -12.24 13.95 17.18
C GLN A 162 -13.64 13.35 17.35
N TYR A 163 -13.82 12.08 16.95
CA TYR A 163 -15.12 11.41 16.98
C TYR A 163 -15.25 10.56 18.24
N ASN A 164 -16.23 10.87 19.08
CA ASN A 164 -16.67 9.98 20.16
C ASN A 164 -17.53 8.87 19.55
N ARG A 165 -16.89 7.76 19.14
CA ARG A 165 -17.59 6.61 18.55
C ARG A 165 -18.51 5.96 19.59
N ILE A 166 -19.73 5.63 19.16
CA ILE A 166 -20.77 4.92 19.92
C ILE A 166 -20.62 3.41 19.70
#